data_AF-A0AA42HVT8-F1
#
_entry.id   AF-A0AA42HVT8-F1
#
_cell.length_a   1.000
_cell.length_b   1.000
_cell.length_c   1.000
_cell.angle_alpha   90.00
_cell.angle_beta   90.00
_cell.angle_gamma   90.00
#
_symmetry.space_group_name_H-M   'P 1'
#
loop_
_entity.id
_entity.type
_entity.pdbx_description
1 polymer ?
#
loop_
_entity_poly.entity_id
_entity_poly.type
_entity_poly.pdbx_seq_one_letter_code
_entity_poly.pdbx_strand_id
1 'polypeptide(L)' 'MPDLTPLKWRAKRNADGSQVPECWMTDAGYTVAVCRLPATRYTVTRPGGREPSFYLSTRDEVVAIIKADMEASEVPS' A
#
# COMPACT_ATOMS: atom_id res chain seq x y z
N MET A 1 -6.14 -0.44 4.75
CA MET A 1 -6.34 -1.22 5.98
C MET A 1 -6.88 -0.29 7.05
N PRO A 2 -8.16 -0.36 7.38
CA PRO A 2 -8.84 0.75 8.07
C PRO A 2 -8.30 1.09 9.48
N ASP A 3 -7.58 0.19 10.15
CA ASP A 3 -7.21 0.37 11.57
C ASP A 3 -5.71 0.58 11.83
N LEU A 4 -4.90 0.75 10.78
CA LEU A 4 -3.43 0.89 10.92
C LEU A 4 -2.98 2.34 10.92
N THR A 5 -2.80 2.89 12.12
CA THR A 5 -2.22 4.22 12.32
C THR A 5 -0.71 4.22 12.08
N PRO A 6 -0.10 5.36 11.71
CA PRO A 6 -0.69 6.69 11.52
C PRO A 6 -1.21 6.97 10.10
N LEU A 7 -1.16 5.99 9.20
CA LEU A 7 -1.61 6.17 7.82
C LEU A 7 -3.15 6.24 7.75
N LYS A 8 -3.68 7.09 6.87
CA LYS A 8 -5.11 7.11 6.57
C LYS A 8 -5.38 6.19 5.39
N TRP A 9 -6.38 5.33 5.52
CA TRP A 9 -6.65 4.30 4.54
C TRP A 9 -8.06 4.38 3.98
N ARG A 10 -8.20 4.01 2.71
CA ARG A 10 -9.48 3.72 2.08
C ARG A 10 -9.42 2.42 1.29
N ALA A 11 -10.56 1.76 1.11
CA ALA A 11 -10.67 0.65 0.18
C ALA A 11 -10.40 1.14 -1.26
N LYS A 12 -9.65 0.37 -2.05
CA LYS A 12 -9.53 0.66 -3.48
C LYS A 12 -10.85 0.31 -4.16
N ARG A 13 -11.26 1.13 -5.14
CA ARG A 13 -12.47 0.92 -5.93
C ARG A 13 -12.12 0.82 -7.41
N ASN A 14 -12.86 0.00 -8.13
CA ASN A 14 -12.87 -0.05 -9.59
C ASN A 14 -13.53 1.22 -10.15
N ALA A 15 -13.46 1.40 -11.47
CA ALA A 15 -14.07 2.54 -12.17
C ALA A 15 -15.59 2.62 -11.99
N ASP A 16 -16.26 1.48 -11.80
CA ASP A 16 -17.69 1.38 -11.51
C ASP A 16 -18.05 1.66 -10.03
N GLY A 17 -17.05 2.00 -9.20
CA GLY A 17 -17.21 2.27 -7.78
C GLY A 17 -17.26 1.02 -6.90
N SER A 18 -17.24 -0.19 -7.46
CA SER A 18 -17.17 -1.43 -6.69
C SER A 18 -15.84 -1.54 -5.95
N GLN A 19 -15.86 -2.08 -4.73
CA GLN A 19 -14.64 -2.25 -3.94
C GLN A 19 -13.80 -3.40 -4.51
N VAL A 20 -12.49 -3.16 -4.67
CA VAL A 20 -11.52 -4.21 -4.96
C VAL A 20 -11.23 -4.98 -3.66
N PRO A 21 -11.48 -6.29 -3.60
CA PRO A 21 -11.21 -7.09 -2.41
C PRO A 21 -9.72 -7.02 -2.03
N GLU A 22 -9.45 -6.94 -0.73
CA GLU A 22 -8.10 -6.99 -0.16
C GLU A 22 -7.11 -6.00 -0.81
N CYS A 23 -7.63 -4.85 -1.25
CA CYS A 23 -6.86 -3.79 -1.86
C CYS A 23 -7.25 -2.44 -1.24
N TRP A 24 -6.25 -1.66 -0.87
CA TRP A 24 -6.41 -0.39 -0.17
C TRP A 24 -5.49 0.66 -0.75
N MET A 25 -5.84 1.92 -0.51
CA MET A 25 -4.98 3.07 -0.81
C MET A 25 -4.77 3.90 0.45
N THR A 26 -3.57 4.46 0.60
CA THR A 26 -3.30 5.52 1.59
C THR A 26 -3.71 6.89 1.04
N ASP A 27 -3.84 7.89 1.90
CA ASP A 27 -4.00 9.30 1.51
C ASP A 27 -2.76 9.87 0.80
N ALA A 28 -1.57 9.37 1.15
CA ALA A 28 -0.32 9.63 0.44
C ALA A 28 -0.25 8.98 -0.97
N GLY A 29 -1.26 8.20 -1.37
CA GLY A 29 -1.38 7.66 -2.74
C GLY A 29 -0.75 6.28 -2.96
N TYR A 30 -0.22 5.64 -1.93
CA TYR A 30 0.27 4.25 -2.03
C TYR A 30 -0.89 3.30 -2.22
N THR A 31 -0.70 2.26 -3.04
CA THR A 31 -1.64 1.14 -3.16
C THR A 31 -1.07 -0.08 -2.46
N VAL A 32 -1.90 -0.77 -1.67
CA VAL A 32 -1.55 -2.03 -1.01
C VAL A 32 -2.53 -3.10 -1.43
N ALA A 33 -2.05 -4.26 -1.86
CA ALA A 33 -2.88 -5.41 -2.20
C ALA A 33 -2.34 -6.70 -1.59
N VAL A 34 -3.22 -7.63 -1.21
CA VAL A 34 -2.82 -8.99 -0.83
C VAL A 34 -2.57 -9.83 -2.09
N CYS A 35 -1.41 -10.46 -2.17
CA CYS A 35 -1.07 -11.47 -3.17
C CYS A 35 -0.88 -12.82 -2.46
N ARG A 36 -1.36 -13.93 -3.04
CA ARG A 36 -1.41 -15.24 -2.36
C ARG A 36 -0.53 -16.33 -2.97
N LEU A 37 0.43 -15.98 -3.85
CA LEU A 37 1.28 -16.94 -4.55
C LEU A 37 2.77 -16.58 -4.38
N PRO A 38 3.65 -17.52 -3.97
CA PRO A 38 3.40 -18.87 -3.43
C PRO A 38 2.90 -18.87 -1.97
N ALA A 39 2.95 -17.73 -1.28
CA ALA A 39 2.46 -17.54 0.07
C ALA A 39 1.79 -16.16 0.17
N THR A 40 0.97 -15.94 1.20
CA THR A 40 0.33 -14.64 1.43
C THR A 40 1.38 -13.56 1.68
N ARG A 41 1.36 -12.53 0.85
CA ARG A 41 2.20 -11.34 0.89
C ARG A 41 1.34 -10.09 0.72
N TYR A 42 1.83 -8.98 1.27
CA TYR A 42 1.34 -7.65 0.94
C TYR A 42 2.26 -7.04 -0.11
N THR A 43 1.67 -6.57 -1.18
CA THR A 43 2.35 -5.81 -2.22
C THR A 43 2.09 -4.33 -1.99
N VAL A 44 3.12 -3.51 -2.12
CA VAL A 44 3.00 -2.04 -2.00
C VAL A 44 3.48 -1.42 -3.30
N THR A 45 2.62 -0.63 -3.92
CA THR A 45 2.92 0.18 -5.12
C THR A 45 2.98 1.64 -4.73
N ARG A 46 4.08 2.30 -5.11
CA ARG A 46 4.29 3.74 -4.90
C ARG A 46 3.23 4.60 -5.61
N PRO A 47 2.99 5.85 -5.15
CA PRO A 47 2.12 6.79 -5.83
C PRO A 47 2.50 6.95 -7.31
N GLY A 48 1.51 6.84 -8.21
CA GLY A 48 1.73 6.90 -9.67
C GLY A 48 2.40 5.65 -10.29
N GLY A 49 2.86 4.70 -9.46
CA GLY A 49 3.45 3.45 -9.92
C GLY A 49 2.41 2.50 -10.52
N ARG A 50 2.86 1.65 -11.46
CA ARG A 50 2.04 0.62 -12.09
C ARG A 50 2.29 -0.78 -11.54
N GLU A 51 3.45 -1.01 -10.93
CA GLU A 51 3.90 -2.30 -10.41
C GLU A 51 4.28 -2.22 -8.93
N PRO A 52 4.23 -3.33 -8.17
CA PRO A 52 4.69 -3.35 -6.78
C PRO A 52 6.17 -2.98 -6.67
N SER A 53 6.47 -2.07 -5.74
CA SER A 53 7.85 -1.72 -5.35
C SER A 53 8.33 -2.55 -4.15
N PHE A 54 7.39 -3.07 -3.33
CA PHE A 54 7.71 -3.85 -2.14
C PHE A 54 6.80 -5.08 -1.99
N TYR A 55 7.36 -6.15 -1.42
CA TYR A 55 6.68 -7.40 -1.11
C TYR A 55 6.95 -7.77 0.34
N LEU A 56 5.92 -7.82 1.17
CA LEU A 56 6.04 -7.87 2.63
C LEU A 56 5.19 -8.99 3.21
N SER A 57 5.54 -9.44 4.41
CA SER A 57 4.86 -10.57 5.06
C SER A 57 3.75 -10.11 6.00
N THR A 58 3.89 -8.92 6.59
CA THR A 58 3.03 -8.44 7.66
C THR A 58 2.46 -7.06 7.36
N ARG A 59 1.41 -6.70 8.11
CA ARG A 59 0.78 -5.38 8.03
C ARG A 59 1.66 -4.29 8.64
N ASP A 60 2.38 -4.60 9.71
CA ASP A 60 3.31 -3.66 10.34
C ASP A 60 4.47 -3.31 9.41
N GLU A 61 5.01 -4.29 8.67
CA GLU A 61 6.02 -4.05 7.62
C GLU A 61 5.50 -3.10 6.54
N VAL A 62 4.23 -3.22 6.14
CA VAL A 62 3.59 -2.30 5.18
C VAL A 62 3.63 -0.86 5.70
N VAL A 63 3.25 -0.64 6.96
CA VAL A 63 3.25 0.70 7.54
C VAL A 63 4.68 1.23 7.66
N ALA A 64 5.60 0.41 8.13
CA ALA A 64 7.00 0.77 8.31
C ALA A 64 7.67 1.16 6.98
N ILE A 65 7.48 0.36 5.93
CA ILE A 65 8.12 0.66 4.63
C ILE A 65 7.53 1.90 3.97
N ILE A 66 6.21 2.12 4.08
CA ILE A 66 5.58 3.31 3.49
C ILE A 66 6.11 4.57 4.16
N LYS A 67 6.27 4.57 5.50
CA LYS A 67 6.89 5.69 6.21
C LYS A 67 8.31 5.97 5.74
N ALA A 68 9.15 4.95 5.77
CA ALA A 68 10.55 5.10 5.35
C ALA A 68 10.68 5.56 3.89
N ASP A 69 9.81 5.10 3.00
CA ASP A 69 9.79 5.50 1.59
C ASP A 69 9.33 6.95 1.38
N MET A 70 8.36 7.43 2.18
CA MET A 70 7.97 8.85 2.19
C MET A 70 9.12 9.73 2.67
N GLU A 71 9.72 9.38 3.81
CA GLU A 71 10.87 10.13 4.38
C GLU A 71 12.05 10.20 3.41
N ALA A 72 12.35 9.10 2.71
CA ALA A 72 13.41 9.05 1.71
C ALA A 72 13.10 9.88 0.45
N SER A 73 11.82 10.03 0.09
CA SER A 73 11.39 10.79 -1.09
C SER A 73 11.29 12.30 -0.84
N GLU A 74 11.14 12.71 0.42
CA GLU A 74 11.10 14.13 0.83
C GLU A 74 12.49 14.79 0.91
N VAL A 75 13.58 14.01 0.82
CA VAL A 75 14.95 14.56 0.75
C VAL A 75 15.25 14.95 -0.70
N PRO A 76 15.32 16.25 -1.04
CA PRO A 76 15.81 16.65 -2.35
C PRO A 76 17.30 16.28 -2.47
N SER A 77 17.68 15.74 -3.62
CA SER A 77 19.09 15.54 -4.01
C SER A 77 19.86 16.85 -4.09
#